data_AF-A0A416R2U6-F1
#
_entry.id   AF-A0A416R2U6-F1
#
_cell.length_a   1.000
_cell.length_b   1.000
_cell.length_c   1.000
_cell.angle_alpha   90.00
_cell.angle_beta   90.00
_cell.angle_gamma   90.00
#
_symmetry.space_group_name_H-M   'P 1'
#
loop_
_entity.id
_entity.type
_entity.pdbx_description
1 polymer ?
#
loop_
_entity_poly.entity_id
_entity_poly.type
_entity_poly.pdbx_seq_one_letter_code
_entity_poly.pdbx_strand_id
1 'polypeptide(L)' 'MVNLTIDGRPVQVPEGTTILEAARQADIHIPHLCYLKGINEIAACRVCCVEVEGERAMVTACNN' A
#
# COMPACT_ATOMS: atom_id res chain seq x y z
N MET A 1 13.19 6.30 -8.44
CA MET A 1 11.84 6.83 -8.15
C MET A 1 10.87 6.16 -9.10
N VAL A 2 9.70 5.78 -8.58
CA VAL A 2 8.62 5.10 -9.30
C VAL A 2 7.43 6.05 -9.34
N ASN A 3 6.82 6.19 -10.52
CA ASN A 3 5.60 6.98 -10.70
C ASN A 3 4.41 6.01 -10.79
N LEU A 4 3.39 6.25 -9.98
CA LEU A 4 2.16 5.46 -9.97
C LEU A 4 0.94 6.36 -9.75
N THR A 5 -0.25 5.79 -9.88
CA THR A 5 -1.51 6.46 -9.61
C THR A 5 -2.26 5.68 -8.54
N ILE A 6 -2.73 6.35 -7.48
CA ILE A 6 -3.59 5.77 -6.44
C ILE A 6 -4.88 6.59 -6.40
N ASP A 7 -6.04 5.95 -6.61
CA ASP A 7 -7.36 6.60 -6.66
C ASP A 7 -7.40 7.85 -7.57
N GLY A 8 -6.77 7.75 -8.74
CA GLY A 8 -6.67 8.85 -9.71
C GLY A 8 -5.67 9.96 -9.35
N ARG A 9 -4.97 9.85 -8.22
CA ARG A 9 -3.93 10.82 -7.80
C ARG A 9 -2.54 10.35 -8.26
N PRO A 10 -1.77 11.17 -8.97
CA PRO A 10 -0.39 10.83 -9.31
C PRO A 10 0.50 10.89 -8.07
N VAL A 11 1.31 9.86 -7.87
CA VAL A 11 2.20 9.70 -6.72
C VAL A 11 3.59 9.29 -7.21
N GLN A 12 4.62 9.86 -6.61
CA GLN A 12 6.01 9.52 -6.88
C GLN A 12 6.68 9.08 -5.58
N VAL A 13 7.24 7.86 -5.56
CA VAL A 13 7.89 7.29 -4.38
C VAL A 13 9.24 6.65 -4.71
N PRO A 14 10.12 6.45 -3.72
CA PRO A 14 11.29 5.58 -3.89
C PRO A 14 10.88 4.16 -4.27
N GLU A 15 11.75 3.48 -5.03
CA GLU A 15 11.56 2.06 -5.31
C GLU A 15 11.60 1.24 -4.01
N GLY A 16 10.79 0.18 -3.94
CA GLY A 16 10.63 -0.64 -2.72
C GLY A 16 9.68 -0.05 -1.66
N THR A 17 9.05 1.10 -1.93
CA THR A 17 7.98 1.63 -1.08
C THR A 17 6.72 0.78 -1.21
N THR A 18 6.13 0.35 -0.09
CA THR A 18 4.87 -0.41 -0.08
C THR A 18 3.69 0.44 -0.53
N ILE A 19 2.61 -0.19 -1.00
CA ILE A 19 1.38 0.52 -1.40
C ILE A 19 0.82 1.33 -0.22
N LEU A 20 0.90 0.80 1.00
CA LEU A 20 0.44 1.48 2.22
C LEU A 20 1.17 2.81 2.46
N GLU A 21 2.50 2.82 2.32
CA GLU A 21 3.27 4.06 2.49
C GLU A 21 3.12 5.02 1.32
N ALA A 22 2.93 4.51 0.10
CA ALA A 22 2.64 5.33 -1.07
C ALA A 22 1.28 6.04 -0.94
N ALA A 23 0.24 5.31 -0.51
CA ALA A 23 -1.09 5.87 -0.25
C ALA A 23 -1.05 6.95 0.85
N ARG A 24 -0.28 6.71 1.92
CA ARG A 24 -0.10 7.68 3.00
C ARG A 24 0.51 9.00 2.53
N GLN A 25 1.43 8.98 1.56
CA GLN A 25 2.00 10.19 0.97
C GLN A 25 1.02 10.96 0.09
N ALA A 26 -0.03 10.28 -0.40
CA ALA A 26 -1.09 10.86 -1.21
C ALA A 26 -2.31 11.33 -0.39
N ASP A 27 -2.19 11.36 0.95
CA ASP A 27 -3.26 11.60 1.91
C ASP A 27 -4.45 10.62 1.77
N ILE A 28 -4.16 9.38 1.37
CA ILE A 28 -5.14 8.29 1.28
C ILE A 28 -4.94 7.35 2.47
N HIS A 29 -5.97 7.24 3.31
CA HIS A 29 -5.92 6.41 4.50
C HIS A 29 -6.36 4.96 4.18
N ILE A 30 -5.41 4.02 4.30
CA ILE A 30 -5.71 2.59 4.25
C ILE A 30 -5.69 2.04 5.68
N PRO A 31 -6.82 1.48 6.18
CA PRO A 31 -6.88 0.94 7.52
C PRO A 31 -6.00 -0.31 7.66
N HIS A 32 -5.37 -0.47 8.83
CA HIS A 32 -4.53 -1.62 9.14
C HIS A 32 -4.50 -1.88 10.65
N LEU A 33 -4.32 -3.14 11.04
CA LEU A 33 -4.22 -3.54 12.45
C LEU A 33 -2.88 -4.19 12.81
N CYS A 34 -2.36 -5.06 11.93
CA CYS A 34 -1.15 -5.83 12.21
C CYS A 34 0.14 -5.22 11.68
N TYR A 35 0.07 -4.13 10.90
CA TYR A 35 1.23 -3.46 10.34
C TYR A 35 1.83 -2.47 11.34
N LEU A 36 3.15 -2.54 11.53
CA LEU A 36 3.91 -1.57 12.30
C LEU A 36 5.25 -1.32 11.61
N LYS A 37 5.47 -0.09 11.13
CA LYS A 37 6.63 0.28 10.33
C LYS A 37 7.94 -0.08 11.03
N GLY A 38 8.78 -0.86 10.35
CA GLY A 38 10.08 -1.31 10.83
C GLY A 38 10.04 -2.44 11.88
N ILE A 39 8.85 -2.98 12.20
CA ILE A 39 8.68 -4.02 13.22
C ILE A 39 7.87 -5.20 12.68
N ASN A 40 6.67 -4.97 12.12
CA ASN A 40 5.75 -6.02 11.71
C ASN A 40 5.11 -5.73 10.34
N GLU A 41 5.27 -6.65 9.39
CA GLU A 41 4.68 -6.62 8.05
C GLU A 41 4.02 -7.96 7.65
N ILE A 42 3.42 -8.63 8.64
CA ILE A 42 2.94 -10.02 8.53
C ILE A 42 1.65 -10.21 7.70
N ALA A 43 1.00 -9.13 7.27
CA ALA A 43 -0.26 -9.16 6.50
C ALA A 43 -1.40 -10.05 7.09
N ALA A 44 -1.37 -10.32 8.40
CA ALA A 44 -2.30 -11.25 9.05
C ALA A 44 -3.75 -10.72 9.15
N CYS A 45 -3.91 -9.41 9.37
CA CYS A 45 -5.25 -8.84 9.58
C CYS A 45 -6.08 -8.68 8.29
N ARG A 46 -5.43 -8.62 7.12
CA ARG A 46 -6.06 -8.39 5.80
C ARG A 46 -6.98 -7.16 5.69
N VAL A 47 -6.92 -6.23 6.65
CA VAL A 47 -7.70 -4.98 6.63
C VAL A 47 -7.21 -4.01 5.56
N CYS A 48 -5.93 -4.08 5.20
CA CYS A 48 -5.30 -3.22 4.20
C CYS A 48 -5.41 -3.75 2.76
N CYS A 49 -6.39 -4.59 2.46
CA CYS A 49 -6.60 -5.12 1.12
C CYS A 49 -7.03 -4.00 0.15
N VAL A 50 -6.40 -3.97 -1.02
CA VAL A 50 -6.66 -3.00 -2.09
C VAL A 50 -6.73 -3.72 -3.44
N GLU A 51 -7.40 -3.08 -4.40
CA GLU A 51 -7.41 -3.52 -5.79
C GLU A 51 -6.22 -2.90 -6.53
N VAL A 52 -5.51 -3.71 -7.32
CA VAL A 52 -4.41 -3.27 -8.17
C VAL A 52 -4.75 -3.62 -9.60
N GLU A 53 -4.63 -2.65 -10.51
CA GLU A 53 -4.91 -2.86 -11.92
C GLU A 53 -3.99 -3.96 -12.50
N GLY A 54 -4.59 -4.95 -13.15
CA GLY A 54 -3.89 -6.12 -13.69
C GLY A 54 -3.81 -7.32 -12.74
N GLU A 55 -4.08 -7.14 -11.44
CA GLU A 55 -4.16 -8.25 -10.49
C GLU A 55 -5.52 -8.92 -10.49
N ARG A 56 -5.53 -10.25 -10.30
CA ARG A 56 -6.78 -11.04 -10.32
C ARG A 56 -7.50 -11.04 -8.97
N ALA A 57 -6.78 -10.75 -7.89
CA ALA A 57 -7.29 -10.76 -6.53
C ALA A 57 -6.84 -9.50 -5.80
N MET A 58 -7.56 -9.13 -4.74
CA MET A 58 -7.10 -8.06 -3.85
C MET A 58 -5.75 -8.41 -3.24
N VAL A 59 -4.87 -7.43 -3.18
CA VAL A 59 -3.53 -7.56 -2.60
C VAL A 59 -3.46 -6.76 -1.30
N THR A 60 -2.56 -7.14 -0.41
CA THR A 60 -2.34 -6.43 0.85
C THR A 60 -1.41 -5.25 0.63
N ALA A 61 -1.79 -4.07 1.12
CA ALA A 61 -0.98 -2.87 0.90
C ALA A 61 0.28 -2.79 1.79
N CYS A 62 0.32 -3.55 2.89
CA CYS A 62 1.27 -3.35 3.98
C CYS A 62 2.57 -4.17 3.90
N ASN A 63 2.75 -5.01 2.89
CA ASN A 63 3.92 -5.85 2.67
C ASN A 63 4.31 -5.87 1.18
N ASN A 64 5.50 -6.38 0.89
CA ASN A 64 6.00 -6.62 -0.48
C ASN A 64 5.75 -8.06 -0.93
#